data_AF-S6HC72-F1
#
_entry.id   AF-S6HC72-F1
#
_cell.length_a   1.000
_cell.length_b   1.000
_cell.length_c   1.000
_cell.angle_alpha   90.00
_cell.angle_beta   90.00
_cell.angle_gamma   90.00
#
_symmetry.space_group_name_H-M   'P 1'
#
loop_
_entity.id
_entity.type
_entity.pdbx_description
1 polymer ?
#
loop_
_entity_poly.entity_id
_entity_poly.type
_entity_poly.pdbx_seq_one_letter_code
_entity_poly.pdbx_strand_id
1 'polypeptide(L)'
;MIRNNPEITITFDYTQHRYPGGGTNSHTRRLICYFLRLSFGFAVAHQLCTNHDLANFPKENHRQMKSEILEKKAYLLHWMYDFIEDDDEPAYLASDVLECDKILTDFINTLSESASKSDYLWVISQVESLVKTLNVVNAKHLNQLIETDQREDICALIDLVIQNAGHSAEQDITQQWREW
;
A
#
# COMPACT_ATOMS: atom_id res chain seq x y z
N MET A 1 -2.20 38.97 5.63
CA MET A 1 -1.16 38.25 6.38
C MET A 1 -1.79 37.02 7.02
N ILE A 2 -1.14 35.87 6.85
CA ILE A 2 -1.49 34.56 7.42
C ILE A 2 -1.22 34.58 8.94
N ARG A 3 -1.93 33.70 9.68
CA ARG A 3 -1.66 33.08 11.02
C ARG A 3 -2.72 33.47 12.07
N ASN A 4 -3.36 32.57 12.83
CA ASN A 4 -3.05 31.21 13.26
C ASN A 4 -4.31 30.36 13.53
N ASN A 5 -4.15 29.05 13.32
CA ASN A 5 -5.01 27.94 13.75
C ASN A 5 -4.74 27.60 15.23
N PRO A 6 -5.75 27.26 16.07
CA PRO A 6 -5.51 26.59 17.35
C PRO A 6 -5.51 25.06 17.21
N GLU A 7 -4.73 24.44 18.08
CA GLU A 7 -4.41 23.02 18.20
C GLU A 7 -5.64 22.10 18.26
N ILE A 8 -5.55 20.92 17.62
CA ILE A 8 -6.43 19.79 17.91
C ILE A 8 -5.58 18.55 18.16
N THR A 9 -5.61 18.12 19.41
CA THR A 9 -5.03 16.88 19.94
C THR A 9 -5.81 15.68 19.41
N ILE A 10 -5.09 14.69 18.85
CA ILE A 10 -5.67 13.42 18.38
C ILE A 10 -5.56 12.39 19.51
N THR A 11 -6.69 11.81 19.90
CA THR A 11 -6.73 10.61 20.74
C THR A 11 -7.14 9.42 19.87
N PHE A 12 -6.39 8.33 19.96
CA PHE A 12 -6.66 7.07 19.27
C PHE A 12 -7.52 6.18 20.17
N ASP A 13 -8.55 5.58 19.61
CA ASP A 13 -9.23 4.42 20.22
C ASP A 13 -9.29 3.28 19.19
N TYR A 14 -8.73 2.15 19.59
CA TYR A 14 -8.57 0.93 18.79
C TYR A 14 -9.54 -0.10 19.34
N THR A 15 -10.73 -0.21 18.76
CA THR A 15 -11.60 -1.37 19.01
C THR A 15 -12.30 -1.82 17.73
N GLN A 16 -11.74 -2.90 17.17
CA GLN A 16 -12.41 -4.10 16.60
C GLN A 16 -13.65 -3.86 15.75
N HIS A 17 -13.73 -4.34 14.50
CA HIS A 17 -14.92 -5.06 14.01
C HIS A 17 -14.56 -5.97 12.81
N ARG A 18 -14.83 -7.27 13.00
CA ARG A 18 -14.85 -8.34 11.99
C ARG A 18 -15.88 -8.02 10.89
N TYR A 19 -15.54 -8.30 9.63
CA TYR A 19 -16.55 -8.46 8.57
C TYR A 19 -17.22 -9.84 8.70
N PRO A 20 -18.55 -9.89 8.51
CA PRO A 20 -19.01 -10.66 7.36
C PRO A 20 -20.21 -10.02 6.64
N GLY A 21 -20.13 -9.99 5.30
CA GLY A 21 -21.28 -10.19 4.42
C GLY A 21 -22.18 -8.99 4.12
N GLY A 22 -22.06 -8.49 2.88
CA GLY A 22 -23.23 -8.21 2.04
C GLY A 22 -23.68 -6.75 1.90
N GLY A 23 -23.60 -6.25 0.67
CA GLY A 23 -24.62 -5.34 0.14
C GLY A 23 -24.32 -3.83 0.20
N THR A 24 -23.76 -3.33 -0.89
CA THR A 24 -23.97 -2.00 -1.49
C THR A 24 -24.44 -0.86 -0.55
N ASN A 25 -23.50 0.01 -0.16
CA ASN A 25 -23.78 1.32 0.46
C ASN A 25 -24.44 2.29 -0.54
N SER A 26 -25.69 2.02 -0.89
CA SER A 26 -26.61 2.95 -1.57
C SER A 26 -27.60 3.60 -0.59
N HIS A 27 -27.71 3.08 0.64
CA HIS A 27 -28.63 3.58 1.67
C HIS A 27 -28.05 4.71 2.53
N THR A 28 -26.76 4.71 2.82
CA THR A 28 -26.08 5.82 3.52
C THR A 28 -26.09 7.12 2.72
N ARG A 29 -26.05 7.04 1.38
CA ARG A 29 -26.17 8.21 0.48
C ARG A 29 -27.58 8.84 0.47
N ARG A 30 -28.63 8.07 0.75
CA ARG A 30 -30.02 8.59 0.75
C ARG A 30 -30.37 9.37 2.01
N LEU A 31 -29.77 9.02 3.15
CA LEU A 31 -30.03 9.68 4.44
C LEU A 31 -29.38 11.07 4.55
N ILE A 32 -28.15 11.23 4.02
CA ILE A 32 -27.43 12.52 4.03
C ILE A 32 -28.16 13.57 3.18
N CYS A 33 -28.68 13.18 2.01
CA CYS A 33 -29.45 14.09 1.15
C CYS A 33 -30.83 14.48 1.71
N TYR A 34 -31.43 13.66 2.58
CA TYR A 34 -32.73 13.95 3.19
C TYR A 34 -32.64 14.99 4.32
N PHE A 35 -31.56 14.95 5.11
CA PHE A 35 -31.33 15.92 6.19
C PHE A 35 -31.00 17.33 5.67
N LEU A 36 -30.25 17.44 4.57
CA LEU A 36 -29.88 18.74 3.99
C LEU A 36 -31.03 19.43 3.24
N ARG A 37 -32.06 18.68 2.81
CA ARG A 37 -33.27 19.24 2.17
C ARG A 37 -34.19 19.99 3.11
N LEU A 38 -34.15 19.72 4.43
CA LEU A 38 -35.02 20.38 5.41
C LEU A 38 -34.51 21.75 5.85
N SER A 39 -33.21 22.03 5.71
CA SER A 39 -32.59 23.23 6.29
C SER A 39 -32.18 24.28 5.26
N PHE A 40 -31.90 23.90 4.03
CA PHE A 40 -31.49 24.81 2.97
C PHE A 40 -32.15 24.37 1.66
N GLY A 41 -32.93 25.26 1.04
CA GLY A 41 -33.73 24.93 -0.14
C GLY A 41 -32.95 24.20 -1.26
N PHE A 42 -33.70 23.48 -2.10
CA PHE A 42 -33.25 22.48 -3.09
C PHE A 42 -31.98 22.82 -3.90
N ALA A 43 -31.72 24.10 -4.18
CA ALA A 43 -30.55 24.54 -4.95
C ALA A 43 -29.24 24.52 -4.16
N VAL A 44 -29.25 24.80 -2.85
CA VAL A 44 -28.03 24.88 -2.02
C VAL A 44 -27.56 23.48 -1.60
N ALA A 45 -28.49 22.56 -1.32
CA ALA A 45 -28.18 21.16 -1.03
C ALA A 45 -27.53 20.43 -2.22
N HIS A 46 -27.90 20.78 -3.46
CA HIS A 46 -27.29 20.21 -4.67
C HIS A 46 -25.87 20.75 -4.92
N GLN A 47 -25.59 22.01 -4.56
CA GLN A 47 -24.28 22.64 -4.72
C GLN A 47 -23.26 22.21 -3.65
N LEU A 48 -23.71 21.92 -2.42
CA LEU A 48 -22.83 21.52 -1.31
C LEU A 48 -22.42 20.03 -1.38
N CYS A 49 -23.32 19.14 -1.82
CA CYS A 49 -22.99 17.72 -2.01
C CYS A 49 -22.09 17.43 -3.23
N THR A 50 -21.92 18.39 -4.14
CA THR A 50 -21.20 18.15 -5.41
C THR A 50 -19.77 18.70 -5.42
N ASN A 51 -19.42 19.67 -4.57
CA ASN A 51 -18.15 20.38 -4.70
C ASN A 51 -17.06 20.00 -3.67
N HIS A 52 -17.42 19.43 -2.51
CA HIS A 52 -16.41 19.07 -1.49
C HIS A 52 -15.88 17.63 -1.62
N ASP A 53 -16.68 16.70 -2.15
CA ASP A 53 -16.34 15.27 -2.13
C ASP A 53 -15.60 14.77 -3.37
N LEU A 54 -15.80 15.35 -4.55
CA LEU A 54 -15.23 14.79 -5.79
C LEU A 54 -13.72 15.08 -5.96
N ALA A 55 -13.22 16.19 -5.41
CA ALA A 55 -11.80 16.56 -5.52
C ALA A 55 -10.90 15.90 -4.46
N ASN A 56 -11.50 15.47 -3.34
CA ASN A 56 -10.79 14.82 -2.24
C ASN A 56 -10.78 13.28 -2.36
N PHE A 57 -11.79 12.70 -2.98
CA PHE A 57 -11.92 11.25 -3.16
C PHE A 57 -10.71 10.55 -3.82
N PRO A 58 -10.11 11.05 -4.93
CA PRO A 58 -8.94 10.39 -5.51
C PRO A 58 -7.65 10.60 -4.68
N LYS A 59 -7.57 11.69 -3.90
CA LYS A 59 -6.40 11.99 -3.07
C LYS A 59 -6.38 11.19 -1.77
N GLU A 60 -7.56 10.91 -1.22
CA GLU A 60 -7.72 10.12 0.01
C GLU A 60 -7.44 8.63 -0.23
N ASN A 61 -7.98 8.06 -1.33
CA ASN A 61 -7.66 6.68 -1.74
C ASN A 61 -6.16 6.48 -2.01
N HIS A 62 -5.51 7.42 -2.73
CA HIS A 62 -4.08 7.32 -3.01
C HIS A 62 -3.23 7.41 -1.72
N ARG A 63 -3.64 8.24 -0.76
CA ARG A 63 -2.97 8.33 0.55
C ARG A 63 -3.15 7.04 1.34
N GLN A 64 -4.34 6.44 1.32
CA GLN A 64 -4.64 5.21 2.02
C GLN A 64 -3.83 4.03 1.46
N MET A 65 -3.82 3.84 0.14
CA MET A 65 -3.02 2.79 -0.50
C MET A 65 -1.51 2.97 -0.25
N LYS A 66 -1.03 4.22 -0.25
CA LYS A 66 0.37 4.50 0.10
C LYS A 66 0.69 4.10 1.55
N SER A 67 -0.22 4.31 2.50
CA SER A 67 -0.05 3.85 3.89
C SER A 67 0.03 2.33 3.94
N GLU A 68 -0.90 1.65 3.27
CA GLU A 68 -0.99 0.19 3.24
C GLU A 68 0.27 -0.46 2.65
N ILE A 69 0.81 0.08 1.54
CA ILE A 69 2.08 -0.38 0.94
C ILE A 69 3.24 -0.24 1.95
N LEU A 70 3.32 0.88 2.65
CA LEU A 70 4.39 1.13 3.61
C LEU A 70 4.27 0.25 4.86
N GLU A 71 3.06 0.03 5.35
CA GLU A 71 2.76 -0.87 6.47
C GLU A 71 3.10 -2.32 6.11
N LYS A 72 2.74 -2.78 4.89
CA LYS A 72 3.07 -4.12 4.41
C LYS A 72 4.58 -4.33 4.31
N LYS A 73 5.31 -3.34 3.79
CA LYS A 73 6.78 -3.38 3.75
C LYS A 73 7.38 -3.42 5.16
N ALA A 74 6.87 -2.60 6.08
CA ALA A 74 7.35 -2.58 7.47
C ALA A 74 7.12 -3.92 8.18
N TYR A 75 5.96 -4.54 7.96
CA TYR A 75 5.63 -5.87 8.48
C TYR A 75 6.60 -6.94 7.95
N LEU A 76 6.87 -6.95 6.64
CA LEU A 76 7.83 -7.87 6.02
C LEU A 76 9.23 -7.73 6.65
N LEU A 77 9.73 -6.51 6.78
CA LEU A 77 11.07 -6.24 7.31
C LEU A 77 11.17 -6.55 8.81
N HIS A 78 10.09 -6.36 9.57
CA HIS A 78 10.06 -6.69 10.99
C HIS A 78 10.44 -8.15 11.24
N TRP A 79 9.85 -9.09 10.50
CA TRP A 79 10.17 -10.51 10.64
C TRP A 79 11.59 -10.88 10.23
N MET A 80 12.18 -10.16 9.28
CA MET A 80 13.58 -10.35 8.91
C MET A 80 14.53 -9.87 10.02
N TYR A 81 14.18 -8.80 10.73
CA TYR A 81 14.95 -8.34 11.89
C TYR A 81 14.74 -9.22 13.12
N ASP A 82 13.51 -9.67 13.37
CA ASP A 82 13.16 -10.58 14.46
C ASP A 82 14.00 -11.86 14.41
N PHE A 83 14.16 -12.45 13.21
CA PHE A 83 15.04 -13.60 12.98
C PHE A 83 16.50 -13.37 13.41
N ILE A 84 17.02 -12.17 13.19
CA ILE A 84 18.41 -11.82 13.55
C ILE A 84 18.57 -11.69 15.06
N GLU A 85 17.57 -11.17 15.76
CA GLU A 85 17.62 -10.96 17.21
C GLU A 85 17.55 -12.29 17.99
N ASP A 86 16.92 -13.31 17.40
CA ASP A 86 16.71 -14.62 18.01
C ASP A 86 17.85 -15.64 17.76
N ASP A 87 18.88 -15.30 16.98
CA ASP A 87 20.01 -16.18 16.64
C ASP A 87 21.38 -15.53 16.95
N ASP A 88 22.25 -16.27 17.64
CA ASP A 88 23.62 -15.83 17.96
C ASP A 88 24.53 -15.81 16.72
N GLU A 89 24.24 -16.65 15.72
CA GLU A 89 24.97 -16.73 14.44
C GLU A 89 23.97 -16.70 13.25
N PRO A 90 23.29 -15.56 13.01
CA PRO A 90 22.24 -15.48 12.02
C PRO A 90 22.81 -15.65 10.60
N ALA A 91 22.03 -16.28 9.72
CA ALA A 91 22.40 -16.54 8.32
C ALA A 91 22.66 -15.27 7.48
N TYR A 92 22.13 -14.13 7.93
CA TYR A 92 22.29 -12.81 7.34
C TYR A 92 22.26 -11.74 8.43
N LEU A 93 22.75 -10.54 8.11
CA LEU A 93 22.90 -9.44 9.05
C LEU A 93 21.88 -8.33 8.78
N ALA A 94 21.76 -7.42 9.73
CA ALA A 94 20.91 -6.24 9.60
C ALA A 94 21.25 -5.38 8.37
N SER A 95 22.51 -5.38 7.92
CA SER A 95 22.95 -4.72 6.68
C SER A 95 22.32 -5.32 5.43
N ASP A 96 22.04 -6.62 5.44
CA ASP A 96 21.49 -7.36 4.31
C ASP A 96 19.99 -7.12 4.22
N VAL A 97 19.32 -7.05 5.38
CA VAL A 97 17.92 -6.59 5.48
C VAL A 97 17.77 -5.16 4.99
N LEU A 98 18.74 -4.27 5.29
CA LEU A 98 18.77 -2.90 4.75
C LEU A 98 18.96 -2.87 3.23
N GLU A 99 19.77 -3.76 2.66
CA GLU A 99 19.90 -3.90 1.20
C GLU A 99 18.55 -4.29 0.58
N CYS A 100 17.84 -5.25 1.20
CA CYS A 100 16.50 -5.65 0.77
C CYS A 100 15.47 -4.50 0.88
N ASP A 101 15.44 -3.79 2.01
CA ASP A 101 14.56 -2.62 2.20
C ASP A 101 14.79 -1.55 1.13
N LYS A 102 16.06 -1.29 0.81
CA LYS A 102 16.40 -0.33 -0.23
C LYS A 102 15.86 -0.76 -1.60
N ILE A 103 16.02 -2.02 -1.98
CA ILE A 103 15.52 -2.56 -3.25
C ILE A 103 13.99 -2.40 -3.34
N LEU A 104 13.27 -2.75 -2.28
CA LEU A 104 11.81 -2.62 -2.21
C LEU A 104 11.37 -1.15 -2.26
N THR A 105 12.08 -0.27 -1.55
CA THR A 105 11.82 1.16 -1.52
C THR A 105 12.05 1.80 -2.89
N ASP A 106 13.14 1.45 -3.57
CA ASP A 106 13.45 1.95 -4.89
C ASP A 106 12.38 1.53 -5.91
N PHE A 107 11.88 0.29 -5.82
CA PHE A 107 10.75 -0.18 -6.63
C PHE A 107 9.46 0.61 -6.36
N ILE A 108 9.06 0.76 -5.09
CA ILE A 108 7.85 1.52 -4.70
C ILE A 108 7.91 2.95 -5.21
N ASN A 109 9.05 3.62 -5.02
CA ASN A 109 9.26 4.99 -5.45
C ASN A 109 9.19 5.09 -6.98
N THR A 110 9.89 4.19 -7.69
CA THR A 110 9.91 4.14 -9.16
C THR A 110 8.50 4.03 -9.74
N LEU A 111 7.65 3.14 -9.22
CA LEU A 111 6.28 2.98 -9.70
C LEU A 111 5.36 4.15 -9.29
N SER A 112 5.59 4.75 -8.12
CA SER A 112 4.74 5.85 -7.64
C SER A 112 5.02 7.18 -8.36
N GLU A 113 6.28 7.45 -8.73
CA GLU A 113 6.73 8.74 -9.26
C GLU A 113 6.85 8.76 -10.79
N SER A 114 7.00 7.60 -11.44
CA SER A 114 7.15 7.52 -12.89
C SER A 114 5.88 7.94 -13.64
N ALA A 115 6.07 8.70 -14.72
CA ALA A 115 5.01 9.00 -15.67
C ALA A 115 4.59 7.77 -16.48
N SER A 116 5.46 6.77 -16.60
CA SER A 116 5.22 5.53 -17.34
C SER A 116 4.42 4.50 -16.55
N LYS A 117 4.02 4.79 -15.30
CA LYS A 117 3.27 3.84 -14.46
C LYS A 117 1.90 3.45 -15.02
N SER A 118 1.35 4.22 -15.96
CA SER A 118 0.13 3.85 -16.69
C SER A 118 0.37 2.79 -17.79
N ASP A 119 1.62 2.56 -18.20
CA ASP A 119 1.97 1.52 -19.16
C ASP A 119 2.20 0.19 -18.43
N TYR A 120 1.30 -0.75 -18.67
CA TYR A 120 1.35 -2.08 -18.05
C TYR A 120 2.63 -2.84 -18.41
N LEU A 121 3.11 -2.77 -19.66
CA LEU A 121 4.33 -3.49 -20.06
C LEU A 121 5.55 -2.93 -19.34
N TRP A 122 5.60 -1.61 -19.15
CA TRP A 122 6.64 -0.98 -18.35
C TRP A 122 6.56 -1.43 -16.89
N VAL A 123 5.37 -1.43 -16.27
CA VAL A 123 5.18 -1.93 -14.89
C VAL A 123 5.66 -3.37 -14.75
N ILE A 124 5.29 -4.25 -15.68
CA ILE A 124 5.73 -5.65 -15.69
C ILE A 124 7.26 -5.76 -15.80
N SER A 125 7.91 -4.92 -16.60
CA SER A 125 9.38 -4.89 -16.68
C SER A 125 10.06 -4.49 -15.36
N GLN A 126 9.43 -3.60 -14.59
CA GLN A 126 9.93 -3.21 -13.27
C GLN A 126 9.77 -4.35 -12.25
N VAL A 127 8.65 -5.09 -12.32
CA VAL A 127 8.42 -6.27 -11.48
C VAL A 127 9.45 -7.36 -11.79
N GLU A 128 9.69 -7.65 -13.07
CA GLU A 128 10.73 -8.59 -13.49
C GLU A 128 12.11 -8.19 -12.94
N SER A 129 12.47 -6.91 -13.10
CA SER A 129 13.74 -6.39 -12.60
C SER A 129 13.85 -6.56 -11.09
N LEU A 130 12.80 -6.24 -10.34
CA LEU A 130 12.75 -6.41 -8.89
C LEU A 130 12.99 -7.87 -8.49
N VAL A 131 12.21 -8.80 -9.06
CA VAL A 131 12.29 -10.23 -8.71
C VAL A 131 13.70 -10.77 -9.01
N LYS A 132 14.28 -10.42 -10.15
CA LYS A 132 15.65 -10.83 -10.49
C LYS A 132 16.68 -10.24 -9.54
N THR A 133 16.55 -8.99 -9.14
CA THR A 133 17.44 -8.38 -8.14
C THR A 133 17.30 -9.09 -6.79
N LEU A 134 16.09 -9.44 -6.36
CA LEU A 134 15.87 -10.18 -5.12
C LEU A 134 16.46 -11.59 -5.16
N ASN A 135 16.36 -12.31 -6.28
CA ASN A 135 17.02 -13.61 -6.45
C ASN A 135 18.54 -13.50 -6.26
N VAL A 136 19.15 -12.45 -6.84
CA VAL A 136 20.60 -12.22 -6.69
C VAL A 136 20.98 -11.95 -5.24
N VAL A 137 20.21 -11.14 -4.51
CA VAL A 137 20.48 -10.89 -3.08
C VAL A 137 20.27 -12.16 -2.27
N ASN A 138 19.19 -12.91 -2.51
CA ASN A 138 18.92 -14.15 -1.78
C ASN A 138 20.03 -15.19 -1.97
N ALA A 139 20.54 -15.33 -3.19
CA ALA A 139 21.63 -16.24 -3.51
C ALA A 139 22.95 -15.93 -2.78
N LYS A 140 23.21 -14.65 -2.43
CA LYS A 140 24.37 -14.28 -1.60
C LYS A 140 24.32 -14.91 -0.21
N HIS A 141 23.11 -15.14 0.30
CA HIS A 141 22.83 -15.67 1.64
C HIS A 141 22.37 -17.13 1.58
N LEU A 142 22.80 -17.89 0.57
CA LEU A 142 22.46 -19.32 0.41
C LEU A 142 20.94 -19.58 0.42
N ASN A 143 20.16 -18.62 -0.09
CA ASN A 143 18.70 -18.62 -0.13
C ASN A 143 18.01 -18.61 1.23
N GLN A 144 18.71 -18.18 2.29
CA GLN A 144 18.16 -18.06 3.65
C GLN A 144 17.58 -16.67 3.96
N LEU A 145 17.80 -15.65 3.11
CA LEU A 145 17.29 -14.30 3.35
C LEU A 145 15.78 -14.20 3.08
N ILE A 146 15.29 -14.89 2.05
CA ILE A 146 13.90 -14.82 1.57
C ILE A 146 13.26 -16.22 1.70
N GLU A 147 12.67 -16.50 2.86
CA GLU A 147 11.96 -17.75 3.14
C GLU A 147 10.49 -17.72 2.70
N THR A 148 9.75 -18.81 2.94
CA THR A 148 8.36 -18.98 2.47
C THR A 148 7.46 -17.81 2.83
N ASP A 149 7.54 -17.33 4.06
CA ASP A 149 6.63 -16.29 4.54
C ASP A 149 7.00 -14.92 3.93
N GLN A 150 8.30 -14.59 3.87
CA GLN A 150 8.76 -13.36 3.22
C GLN A 150 8.43 -13.34 1.74
N ARG A 151 8.45 -14.52 1.07
CA ARG A 151 8.04 -14.64 -0.33
C ARG A 151 6.58 -14.26 -0.52
N GLU A 152 5.67 -14.79 0.29
CA GLU A 152 4.25 -14.47 0.21
C GLU A 152 4.02 -12.97 0.46
N ASP A 153 4.72 -12.40 1.44
CA ASP A 153 4.64 -10.98 1.78
C ASP A 153 5.18 -10.06 0.69
N ILE A 154 6.31 -10.40 0.06
CA ILE A 154 6.87 -9.66 -1.09
C ILE A 154 5.88 -9.65 -2.25
N CYS A 155 5.20 -10.76 -2.50
CA CYS A 155 4.28 -10.87 -3.63
C CYS A 155 3.00 -10.08 -3.38
N ALA A 156 2.46 -10.17 -2.17
CA ALA A 156 1.37 -9.31 -1.73
C ALA A 156 1.74 -7.81 -1.79
N LEU A 157 2.98 -7.45 -1.43
CA LEU A 157 3.47 -6.08 -1.55
C LEU A 157 3.52 -5.62 -3.02
N ILE A 158 4.06 -6.45 -3.92
CA ILE A 158 4.12 -6.15 -5.37
C ILE A 158 2.70 -5.92 -5.91
N ASP A 159 1.75 -6.79 -5.56
CA ASP A 159 0.36 -6.65 -6.00
C ASP A 159 -0.27 -5.34 -5.53
N LEU A 160 -0.04 -4.93 -4.27
CA LEU A 160 -0.51 -3.65 -3.75
C LEU A 160 0.09 -2.46 -4.52
N VAL A 161 1.38 -2.50 -4.84
CA VAL A 161 2.05 -1.43 -5.59
C VAL A 161 1.49 -1.32 -7.01
N ILE A 162 1.24 -2.44 -7.68
CA ILE A 162 0.66 -2.50 -9.03
C ILE A 162 -0.79 -1.99 -9.03
N GLN A 163 -1.58 -2.38 -8.02
CA GLN A 163 -2.94 -1.86 -7.80
C GLN A 163 -2.94 -0.35 -7.60
N ASN A 164 -2.00 0.17 -6.82
CA ASN A 164 -1.84 1.61 -6.64
C ASN A 164 -1.37 2.34 -7.91
N ALA A 165 -0.71 1.65 -8.85
CA ALA A 165 -0.40 2.17 -10.18
C ALA A 165 -1.59 2.11 -11.16
N GLY A 166 -2.72 1.52 -10.74
CA GLY A 166 -3.96 1.42 -11.53
C GLY A 166 -4.10 0.14 -12.34
N HIS A 167 -3.28 -0.88 -12.05
CA HIS A 167 -3.30 -2.16 -12.74
C HIS A 167 -3.72 -3.28 -11.80
N SER A 168 -4.30 -4.35 -12.32
CA SER A 168 -4.62 -5.56 -11.55
C SER A 168 -4.14 -6.78 -12.30
N ALA A 169 -3.50 -7.71 -11.61
CA ALA A 169 -3.19 -9.02 -12.14
C ALA A 169 -4.14 -10.05 -11.54
N GLU A 170 -4.73 -10.91 -12.38
CA GLU A 170 -5.57 -12.03 -11.92
C GLU A 170 -4.75 -13.18 -11.33
N GLN A 171 -3.49 -13.26 -11.73
CA GLN A 171 -2.54 -14.29 -11.34
C GLN A 171 -1.26 -13.62 -10.87
N ASP A 172 -0.56 -14.33 -10.00
CA ASP A 172 0.74 -13.95 -9.51
C ASP A 172 1.78 -13.88 -10.64
N ILE A 173 2.02 -12.66 -11.11
CA ILE A 173 2.89 -12.37 -12.25
C ILE A 173 4.37 -12.67 -11.98
N THR A 174 4.74 -12.77 -10.70
CA THR A 174 6.14 -12.92 -10.30
C THR A 174 6.63 -14.36 -10.48
N GLN A 175 5.71 -15.34 -10.55
CA GLN A 175 6.03 -16.78 -10.66
C GLN A 175 7.07 -17.12 -11.72
N GLN A 176 6.99 -16.48 -12.88
CA GLN A 176 7.83 -16.80 -14.02
C GLN A 176 9.31 -16.39 -13.86
N TRP A 177 9.64 -15.52 -12.90
CA TRP A 177 11.01 -15.03 -12.68
C TRP A 177 11.59 -15.43 -11.33
N ARG A 178 10.81 -16.09 -10.47
CA ARG A 178 11.29 -16.50 -9.16
C ARG A 178 12.25 -17.66 -9.31
N GLU A 179 13.45 -17.46 -8.77
CA GLU A 179 14.43 -18.52 -8.57
C GLU A 179 14.51 -18.91 -7.10
N TRP A 180 14.21 -17.93 -6.22
CA TRP A 180 14.19 -18.01 -4.75
C TRP A 180 15.29 -18.89 -4.16
#